data_AF-A0A2A4YRD8-F1
#
_entry.id   AF-A0A2A4YRD8-F1
#
_cell.length_a   1.000
_cell.length_b   1.000
_cell.length_c   1.000
_cell.angle_alpha   90.00
_cell.angle_beta   90.00
_cell.angle_gamma   90.00
#
_symmetry.space_group_name_H-M   'P 1'
#
loop_
_entity.id
_entity.type
_entity.pdbx_description
1 polymer ?
#
loop_
_entity_poly.entity_id
_entity_poly.type
_entity_poly.pdbx_seq_one_letter_code
_entity_poly.pdbx_strand_id
1 'polypeptide(L)'
;MLSTKMLGIGTIVMVLGILAIGSHLFQFTTIPVVSILGSFMAGGGFILMMLGFISLAGGEFGKKDLLHAGDSSAFSVALIRCMVAISIADDHLDDSEVTEITRIYKHLLMTDTNEEMVRNTAAEMQEHGVDIQAELKTTSKTLNKELKEKLIIASLLILAADGDMDEGELIMLDDIRLGLGMSLGQIDKIKANFLSKRDLTQV
;
A
#
# COMPACT_ATOMS: atom_id res chain seq x y z
N MET A 1 -13.08 10.06 -10.35
CA MET A 1 -14.33 10.45 -11.08
C MET A 1 -14.11 10.96 -12.50
N LEU A 2 -12.97 11.59 -12.83
CA LEU A 2 -12.72 12.05 -14.21
C LEU A 2 -12.53 10.88 -15.21
N SER A 3 -11.91 9.78 -14.78
CA SER A 3 -11.54 8.65 -15.65
C SER A 3 -12.73 7.86 -16.20
N THR A 4 -13.72 7.55 -15.37
CA THR A 4 -14.94 6.84 -15.79
C THR A 4 -15.80 7.67 -16.73
N LYS A 5 -15.83 9.00 -16.55
CA LYS A 5 -16.51 9.92 -17.48
C LYS A 5 -15.80 9.98 -18.84
N MET A 6 -14.47 10.02 -18.86
CA MET A 6 -13.68 10.02 -20.10
C MET A 6 -13.84 8.72 -20.89
N LEU A 7 -13.87 7.57 -20.21
CA LEU A 7 -14.13 6.28 -20.85
C LEU A 7 -15.53 6.23 -21.48
N GLY A 8 -16.56 6.70 -20.75
CA GLY A 8 -17.93 6.76 -21.27
C GLY A 8 -18.06 7.67 -22.50
N ILE A 9 -17.47 8.86 -22.45
CA ILE A 9 -17.45 9.80 -23.59
C ILE A 9 -16.71 9.20 -24.78
N GLY A 10 -15.54 8.60 -24.56
CA GLY A 10 -14.75 7.95 -25.62
C GLY A 10 -15.53 6.85 -26.34
N THR A 11 -16.23 5.99 -25.60
CA THR A 11 -17.06 4.92 -26.16
C THR A 11 -18.19 5.46 -27.02
N ILE A 12 -18.91 6.49 -26.55
CA ILE A 12 -20.02 7.10 -27.31
C ILE A 12 -19.50 7.72 -28.61
N VAL A 13 -18.40 8.48 -28.56
CA VAL A 13 -17.80 9.13 -29.73
C VAL A 13 -17.31 8.09 -30.74
N MET A 14 -16.73 6.98 -30.26
CA MET A 14 -16.27 5.89 -31.13
C MET A 14 -17.44 5.20 -31.85
N VAL A 15 -18.52 4.87 -31.14
CA VAL A 15 -19.70 4.21 -31.72
C VAL A 15 -20.35 5.10 -32.78
N LEU A 16 -20.50 6.39 -32.51
CA LEU A 16 -21.03 7.35 -33.49
C LEU A 16 -20.15 7.45 -34.74
N GLY A 17 -18.82 7.44 -34.58
CA GLY A 17 -17.88 7.41 -35.69
C GLY A 17 -18.01 6.15 -36.56
N ILE A 18 -18.12 4.97 -35.94
CA ILE A 18 -18.32 3.70 -36.64
C ILE A 18 -19.66 3.68 -37.39
N LEU A 19 -20.73 4.17 -36.79
CA LEU A 19 -22.04 4.27 -37.44
C LEU A 19 -22.02 5.22 -38.65
N ALA A 20 -21.31 6.34 -38.56
CA ALA A 20 -21.14 7.27 -39.69
C ALA A 20 -20.40 6.61 -40.86
N ILE A 21 -19.30 5.88 -40.58
CA ILE A 21 -18.56 5.11 -41.59
C ILE A 21 -19.46 4.02 -42.21
N GLY A 22 -20.18 3.26 -41.37
CA GLY A 22 -21.10 2.22 -41.80
C GLY A 22 -22.21 2.75 -42.70
N SER A 23 -22.80 3.90 -42.35
CA SER A 23 -23.86 4.53 -43.16
C SER A 23 -23.40 4.85 -44.58
N HIS A 24 -22.12 5.19 -44.75
CA HIS A 24 -21.55 5.44 -46.07
C HIS A 24 -21.27 4.13 -46.83
N LEU A 25 -20.71 3.12 -46.15
CA LEU A 25 -20.42 1.81 -46.76
C LEU A 25 -21.67 1.08 -47.25
N PHE A 26 -22.78 1.19 -46.52
CA PHE A 26 -24.08 0.62 -46.90
C PHE A 26 -24.90 1.55 -47.82
N GLN A 27 -24.31 2.62 -48.36
CA GLN A 27 -24.95 3.57 -49.28
C GLN A 27 -26.20 4.29 -48.74
N PHE A 28 -26.38 4.34 -47.42
CA PHE A 28 -27.42 5.19 -46.82
C PHE A 28 -27.11 6.68 -46.99
N THR A 29 -25.82 7.03 -47.11
CA THR A 29 -25.37 8.39 -47.42
C THR A 29 -24.32 8.37 -48.54
N THR A 30 -24.46 9.25 -49.53
CA THR A 30 -23.52 9.38 -50.67
C THR A 30 -22.45 10.45 -50.45
N ILE A 31 -22.50 11.17 -49.33
CA ILE A 31 -21.63 12.31 -49.06
C ILE A 31 -20.28 11.79 -48.50
N PRO A 32 -19.16 11.95 -49.22
CA PRO A 32 -17.86 11.42 -48.80
C PRO A 32 -17.31 12.10 -47.53
N VAL A 33 -17.76 13.30 -47.21
CA VAL A 33 -17.37 14.01 -45.99
C VAL A 33 -17.81 13.26 -44.73
N VAL A 34 -18.89 12.48 -44.79
CA VAL A 34 -19.43 11.72 -43.65
C VAL A 34 -18.46 10.62 -43.20
N SER A 35 -17.81 9.92 -44.14
CA SER A 35 -16.85 8.86 -43.81
C SER A 35 -15.54 9.41 -43.25
N ILE A 36 -15.08 10.57 -43.75
CA ILE A 36 -13.91 11.28 -43.23
C ILE A 36 -14.17 11.72 -41.78
N LEU A 37 -15.30 12.39 -41.53
CA LEU A 37 -15.68 12.84 -40.20
C LEU A 37 -15.85 11.66 -39.23
N GLY A 38 -16.50 10.59 -39.69
CA GLY A 38 -16.67 9.36 -38.92
C GLY A 38 -15.34 8.70 -38.53
N SER A 39 -14.35 8.74 -39.41
CA SER A 39 -13.00 8.22 -39.13
C SER A 39 -12.27 9.02 -38.05
N PHE A 40 -12.36 10.35 -38.08
CA PHE A 40 -11.81 11.20 -37.03
C PHE A 40 -12.52 10.98 -35.68
N MET A 41 -13.84 10.84 -35.68
CA MET A 41 -14.60 10.53 -34.48
C MET A 41 -14.23 9.16 -33.90
N ALA A 42 -14.14 8.12 -34.75
CA ALA A 42 -13.77 6.79 -34.30
C ALA A 42 -12.35 6.75 -33.71
N GLY A 43 -11.38 7.38 -34.39
CA GLY A 43 -10.00 7.47 -33.90
C GLY A 43 -9.88 8.28 -32.61
N GLY A 44 -10.54 9.44 -32.53
CA GLY A 44 -10.56 10.27 -31.34
C GLY A 44 -11.22 9.58 -30.14
N GLY A 45 -12.35 8.89 -30.37
CA GLY A 45 -13.02 8.07 -29.36
C GLY A 45 -12.13 6.95 -28.83
N PHE A 46 -11.42 6.25 -29.72
CA PHE A 46 -10.46 5.21 -29.34
C PHE A 46 -9.30 5.75 -28.48
N ILE A 47 -8.72 6.90 -28.84
CA ILE A 47 -7.65 7.55 -28.05
C ILE A 47 -8.17 7.92 -26.66
N LEU A 48 -9.38 8.49 -26.56
CA LEU A 48 -9.99 8.83 -25.28
C LEU A 48 -10.27 7.59 -24.42
N MET A 49 -10.71 6.49 -25.04
CA MET A 49 -10.86 5.21 -24.34
C MET A 49 -9.52 4.69 -23.83
N MET A 50 -8.46 4.71 -24.65
CA MET A 50 -7.11 4.30 -24.23
C MET A 50 -6.60 5.14 -23.06
N LEU A 51 -6.79 6.45 -23.09
CA LEU A 51 -6.45 7.33 -21.97
C LEU A 51 -7.30 7.04 -20.72
N GLY A 52 -8.59 6.76 -20.89
CA GLY A 52 -9.48 6.33 -19.81
C GLY A 52 -9.02 5.01 -19.19
N PHE A 53 -8.62 4.04 -20.00
CA PHE A 53 -8.07 2.75 -19.57
C PHE A 53 -6.73 2.90 -18.88
N ILE A 54 -5.80 3.69 -19.41
CA ILE A 54 -4.51 3.99 -18.77
C ILE A 54 -4.74 4.72 -17.44
N SER A 55 -5.73 5.60 -17.34
CA SER A 55 -6.09 6.26 -16.08
C SER A 55 -6.79 5.33 -15.09
N LEU A 56 -7.58 4.35 -15.56
CA LEU A 56 -8.24 3.36 -14.71
C LEU A 56 -7.21 2.36 -14.18
N ALA A 57 -6.37 1.81 -15.07
CA ALA A 57 -5.27 0.92 -14.72
C ALA A 57 -4.21 1.65 -13.87
N GLY A 58 -3.84 2.87 -14.25
CA GLY A 58 -2.92 3.72 -13.47
C GLY A 58 -3.50 4.20 -12.14
N GLY A 59 -4.83 4.18 -11.98
CA GLY A 59 -5.50 4.48 -10.70
C GLY A 59 -5.37 3.35 -9.67
N GLU A 60 -5.32 2.09 -10.11
CA GLU A 60 -5.05 0.93 -9.26
C GLU A 60 -3.54 0.62 -9.12
N PHE A 61 -2.72 1.09 -10.06
CA PHE A 61 -1.26 0.96 -9.98
C PHE A 61 -0.54 2.20 -9.41
N GLY A 62 -1.25 3.31 -9.19
CA GLY A 62 -0.69 4.63 -8.81
C GLY A 62 -0.28 4.81 -7.36
N LYS A 63 -0.25 3.74 -6.57
CA LYS A 63 0.36 3.72 -5.22
C LYS A 63 1.07 2.40 -4.92
N LYS A 64 1.49 1.68 -5.95
CA LYS A 64 2.52 0.64 -5.79
C LYS A 64 3.86 1.34 -5.97
N ASP A 65 4.34 1.94 -4.88
CA ASP A 65 5.77 2.02 -4.69
C ASP A 65 6.31 0.61 -4.97
N LEU A 66 7.21 0.55 -5.95
CA LEU A 66 7.77 -0.67 -6.53
C LEU A 66 8.49 -1.47 -5.45
N LEU A 67 7.74 -2.21 -4.64
CA LEU A 67 8.21 -3.35 -3.90
C LEU A 67 8.65 -4.38 -4.95
N HIS A 68 9.95 -4.59 -5.10
CA HIS A 68 10.43 -5.78 -5.78
C HIS A 68 9.76 -6.99 -5.13
N ALA A 69 9.38 -8.02 -5.89
CA ALA A 69 8.68 -9.18 -5.33
C ALA A 69 9.46 -9.85 -4.17
N GLY A 70 10.79 -9.71 -4.15
CA GLY A 70 11.65 -10.10 -3.02
C GLY A 70 11.64 -9.13 -1.83
N ASP A 71 11.40 -7.83 -2.04
CA ASP A 71 11.24 -6.85 -0.97
C ASP A 71 9.89 -7.01 -0.27
N SER A 72 8.85 -7.44 -1.00
CA SER A 72 7.51 -7.62 -0.42
C SER A 72 7.44 -8.76 0.60
N SER A 73 8.11 -9.89 0.35
CA SER A 73 8.11 -11.00 1.30
C SER A 73 8.95 -10.67 2.52
N ALA A 74 10.19 -10.21 2.33
CA ALA A 74 11.08 -9.83 3.42
C ALA A 74 10.50 -8.69 4.28
N PHE A 75 9.88 -7.69 3.66
CA PHE A 75 9.18 -6.62 4.37
C PHE A 75 7.98 -7.15 5.15
N SER A 76 7.14 -8.00 4.56
CA SER A 76 5.95 -8.53 5.24
C SER A 76 6.30 -9.35 6.49
N VAL A 77 7.37 -10.15 6.43
CA VAL A 77 7.87 -10.92 7.56
C VAL A 77 8.45 -9.99 8.62
N ALA A 78 9.29 -9.04 8.22
CA ALA A 78 9.85 -8.05 9.14
C ALA A 78 8.77 -7.20 9.80
N LEU A 79 7.69 -6.87 9.08
CA LEU A 79 6.56 -6.11 9.58
C LEU A 79 5.85 -6.85 10.72
N ILE A 80 5.49 -8.12 10.52
CA ILE A 80 4.86 -8.93 11.57
C ILE A 80 5.82 -9.10 12.75
N ARG A 81 7.09 -9.44 12.50
CA ARG A 81 8.08 -9.62 13.58
C ARG A 81 8.31 -8.34 14.39
N CYS A 82 8.31 -7.16 13.77
CA CYS A 82 8.41 -5.88 14.50
C CYS A 82 7.20 -5.61 15.40
N MET A 83 6.00 -5.90 14.91
CA MET A 83 4.77 -5.69 15.69
C MET A 83 4.68 -6.70 16.84
N VAL A 84 4.95 -7.98 16.56
CA VAL A 84 4.99 -9.04 17.55
C VAL A 84 6.08 -8.78 18.60
N ALA A 85 7.27 -8.35 18.21
CA ALA A 85 8.37 -8.07 19.15
C ALA A 85 7.96 -7.07 20.24
N ILE A 86 7.18 -6.05 19.86
CA ILE A 86 6.68 -5.04 20.78
C ILE A 86 5.59 -5.64 21.67
N SER A 87 4.60 -6.30 21.08
CA SER A 87 3.49 -6.89 21.85
C SER A 87 3.96 -7.96 22.84
N ILE A 88 5.00 -8.74 22.53
CA ILE A 88 5.51 -9.77 23.45
C ILE A 88 6.61 -9.26 24.41
N ALA A 89 6.83 -7.94 24.49
CA ALA A 89 7.86 -7.38 25.36
C ALA A 89 7.61 -7.70 26.85
N ASP A 90 6.36 -7.96 27.22
CA ASP A 90 5.91 -8.35 28.57
C ASP A 90 5.70 -9.88 28.74
N ASP A 91 6.19 -10.68 27.79
CA ASP A 91 6.04 -12.13 27.69
C ASP A 91 4.59 -12.64 27.45
N HIS A 92 3.65 -11.77 27.06
CA HIS A 92 2.30 -12.19 26.68
C HIS A 92 1.92 -11.72 25.27
N LEU A 93 1.00 -12.45 24.63
CA LEU A 93 0.32 -11.97 23.42
C LEU A 93 -1.14 -12.38 23.52
N ASP A 94 -2.02 -11.40 23.67
CA ASP A 94 -3.46 -11.62 23.79
C ASP A 94 -4.20 -11.52 22.43
N ASP A 95 -5.47 -11.90 22.45
CA ASP A 95 -6.30 -11.92 21.23
C ASP A 95 -6.58 -10.52 20.69
N SER A 96 -6.57 -9.49 21.55
CA SER A 96 -6.78 -8.11 21.16
C SER A 96 -5.57 -7.55 20.41
N GLU A 97 -4.36 -7.88 20.86
CA GLU A 97 -3.10 -7.54 20.19
C GLU A 97 -2.99 -8.25 18.86
N VAL A 98 -3.32 -9.55 18.78
CA VAL A 98 -3.37 -10.27 17.50
C VAL A 98 -4.32 -9.58 16.52
N THR A 99 -5.51 -9.19 16.98
CA THR A 99 -6.48 -8.47 16.16
C THR A 99 -5.93 -7.13 15.68
N GLU A 100 -5.24 -6.40 16.54
CA GLU A 100 -4.64 -5.11 16.22
C GLU A 100 -3.48 -5.25 15.22
N ILE A 101 -2.59 -6.23 15.41
CA ILE A 101 -1.51 -6.58 14.48
C ILE A 101 -2.09 -6.89 13.09
N THR A 102 -3.14 -7.71 13.00
CA THR A 102 -3.76 -8.05 11.71
C THR A 102 -4.40 -6.83 11.05
N ARG A 103 -5.02 -5.94 11.83
CA ARG A 103 -5.62 -4.68 11.36
C ARG A 103 -4.56 -3.73 10.81
N ILE A 104 -3.45 -3.54 11.52
CA ILE A 104 -2.34 -2.69 11.08
C ILE A 104 -1.67 -3.27 9.83
N TYR A 105 -1.44 -4.59 9.81
CA TYR A 105 -0.91 -5.28 8.63
C TYR A 105 -1.78 -5.01 7.39
N LYS A 106 -3.10 -5.20 7.51
CA LYS A 106 -4.05 -4.92 6.43
C LYS A 106 -4.04 -3.46 6.02
N HIS A 107 -3.94 -2.53 6.97
CA HIS A 107 -3.88 -1.11 6.67
C HIS A 107 -2.63 -0.72 5.87
N LEU A 108 -1.48 -1.31 6.19
CA LEU A 108 -0.20 -0.95 5.57
C LEU A 108 0.04 -1.67 4.23
N LEU A 109 -0.38 -2.93 4.11
CA LEU A 109 -0.14 -3.74 2.92
C LEU A 109 -1.35 -3.87 2.00
N MET A 110 -2.54 -3.44 2.44
CA MET A 110 -3.81 -3.60 1.72
C MET A 110 -4.13 -5.08 1.42
N THR A 111 -3.61 -5.99 2.24
CA THR A 111 -3.78 -7.45 2.13
C THR A 111 -4.09 -8.03 3.49
N ASP A 112 -4.97 -9.03 3.55
CA ASP A 112 -5.27 -9.73 4.79
C ASP A 112 -4.09 -10.64 5.21
N THR A 113 -3.87 -10.74 6.52
CA THR A 113 -2.97 -11.74 7.12
C THR A 113 -3.79 -12.77 7.90
N ASN A 114 -3.21 -13.94 8.15
CA ASN A 114 -3.83 -14.97 8.98
C ASN A 114 -3.39 -14.75 10.45
N GLU A 115 -4.34 -14.74 11.39
CA GLU A 115 -4.04 -14.67 12.82
C GLU A 115 -3.11 -15.81 13.27
N GLU A 116 -3.25 -17.00 12.67
CA GLU A 116 -2.37 -18.14 12.93
C GLU A 116 -0.90 -17.81 12.61
N MET A 117 -0.64 -17.01 11.57
CA MET A 117 0.71 -16.58 11.22
C MET A 117 1.31 -15.67 12.31
N VAL A 118 0.51 -14.78 12.87
CA VAL A 118 0.92 -13.89 13.97
C VAL A 118 1.25 -14.73 15.20
N ARG A 119 0.36 -15.65 15.59
CA ARG A 119 0.57 -16.53 16.76
C ARG A 119 1.77 -17.45 16.60
N ASN A 120 1.97 -18.03 15.40
CA ASN A 120 3.13 -18.87 15.13
C ASN A 120 4.42 -18.06 15.18
N THR A 121 4.41 -16.82 14.70
CA THR A 121 5.56 -15.91 14.79
C THR A 121 5.88 -15.56 16.23
N ALA A 122 4.86 -15.27 17.05
CA ALA A 122 5.02 -15.01 18.48
C ALA A 122 5.61 -16.23 19.21
N ALA A 123 5.08 -17.43 18.96
CA ALA A 123 5.60 -18.66 19.53
C ALA A 123 7.06 -18.93 19.14
N GLU A 124 7.43 -18.73 17.86
CA GLU A 124 8.82 -18.85 17.38
C GLU A 124 9.75 -17.87 18.10
N MET A 125 9.32 -16.61 18.25
CA MET A 125 10.11 -15.55 18.89
C MET A 125 10.26 -15.79 20.41
N GLN A 126 9.25 -16.33 21.07
CA GLN A 126 9.33 -16.73 22.48
C GLN A 126 10.22 -17.97 22.68
N GLU A 127 10.17 -18.96 21.77
CA GLU A 127 10.97 -20.18 21.86
C GLU A 127 12.47 -19.92 21.65
N HIS A 128 12.82 -19.08 20.67
CA HIS A 128 14.22 -18.80 20.32
C HIS A 128 14.80 -17.55 20.99
N GLY A 129 13.96 -16.77 21.68
CA GLY A 129 14.30 -15.47 22.23
C GLY A 129 14.20 -14.36 21.20
N VAL A 130 13.81 -13.17 21.66
CA VAL A 130 13.64 -11.98 20.82
C VAL A 130 14.99 -11.27 20.64
N ASP A 131 15.58 -11.37 19.45
CA ASP A 131 16.71 -10.52 19.02
C ASP A 131 16.32 -9.78 17.72
N ILE A 132 15.29 -8.95 17.82
CA ILE A 132 14.75 -8.21 16.68
C ILE A 132 15.81 -7.29 16.04
N GLN A 133 16.74 -6.78 16.84
CA GLN A 133 17.83 -5.93 16.35
C GLN A 133 18.72 -6.70 15.36
N ALA A 134 19.20 -7.90 15.73
CA ALA A 134 20.07 -8.70 14.86
C ALA A 134 19.35 -9.18 13.59
N GLU A 135 18.09 -9.59 13.72
CA GLU A 135 17.26 -10.00 12.58
C GLU A 135 17.09 -8.86 11.58
N LEU A 136 16.66 -7.69 12.05
CA LEU A 136 16.46 -6.52 11.21
C LEU A 136 17.77 -6.00 10.63
N LYS A 137 18.93 -6.19 11.27
CA LYS A 137 20.22 -5.81 10.69
C LYS A 137 20.54 -6.56 9.40
N THR A 138 20.04 -7.77 9.26
CA THR A 138 20.17 -8.57 8.03
C THR A 138 19.18 -8.09 6.98
N THR A 139 17.91 -7.96 7.36
CA THR A 139 16.82 -7.56 6.46
C THR A 139 16.92 -6.10 6.01
N SER A 140 17.46 -5.20 6.83
CA SER A 140 17.55 -3.77 6.53
C SER A 140 18.47 -3.44 5.35
N LYS A 141 19.27 -4.39 4.88
CA LYS A 141 20.08 -4.27 3.66
C LYS A 141 19.25 -4.37 2.38
N THR A 142 18.11 -5.07 2.43
CA THR A 142 17.20 -5.22 1.29
C THR A 142 16.07 -4.18 1.32
N LEU A 143 15.81 -3.57 2.49
CA LEU A 143 14.78 -2.56 2.63
C LEU A 143 15.25 -1.18 2.17
N ASN A 144 14.45 -0.54 1.31
CA ASN A 144 14.61 0.87 1.00
C ASN A 144 14.20 1.76 2.19
N LYS A 145 14.52 3.06 2.12
CA LYS A 145 14.23 4.02 3.19
C LYS A 145 12.75 4.07 3.58
N GLU A 146 11.86 4.04 2.60
CA GLU A 146 10.41 4.14 2.84
C GLU A 146 9.88 2.90 3.57
N LEU A 147 10.36 1.70 3.22
CA LEU A 147 9.98 0.47 3.91
C LEU A 147 10.47 0.46 5.36
N LYS A 148 11.68 0.97 5.62
CA LYS A 148 12.17 1.15 7.00
C LYS A 148 11.28 2.11 7.80
N GLU A 149 10.86 3.21 7.19
CA GLU A 149 9.91 4.14 7.82
C GLU A 149 8.56 3.47 8.11
N LYS A 150 8.04 2.63 7.20
CA LYS A 150 6.80 1.87 7.43
C LYS A 150 6.91 0.88 8.59
N LEU A 151 8.05 0.21 8.77
CA LEU A 151 8.27 -0.66 9.93
C LEU A 151 8.18 0.12 11.25
N ILE A 152 8.85 1.28 11.33
CA ILE A 152 8.76 2.16 12.50
C ILE A 152 7.33 2.66 12.73
N ILE A 153 6.60 3.03 11.67
CA ILE A 153 5.21 3.47 11.79
C ILE A 153 4.31 2.35 12.30
N ALA A 154 4.51 1.11 11.84
CA ALA A 154 3.76 -0.05 12.32
C ALA A 154 3.98 -0.29 13.81
N SER A 155 5.25 -0.24 14.24
CA SER A 155 5.63 -0.32 15.64
C SER A 155 4.97 0.79 16.49
N LEU A 156 4.96 2.03 16.01
CA LEU A 156 4.29 3.14 16.69
C LEU A 156 2.77 3.00 16.74
N LEU A 157 2.15 2.31 15.77
CA LEU A 157 0.71 2.04 15.78
C LEU A 157 0.33 1.04 16.86
N ILE A 158 1.15 -0.01 17.05
CA ILE A 158 0.97 -0.97 18.16
C ILE A 158 1.07 -0.25 19.49
N LEU A 159 2.16 0.49 19.72
CA LEU A 159 2.37 1.28 20.95
C LEU A 159 1.26 2.30 21.22
N ALA A 160 0.60 2.79 20.18
CA ALA A 160 -0.48 3.75 20.32
C ALA A 160 -1.85 3.08 20.58
N ALA A 161 -1.98 1.78 20.35
CA ALA A 161 -3.21 1.03 20.55
C ALA A 161 -3.49 0.82 22.04
N ASP A 162 -2.46 0.54 22.83
CA ASP A 162 -2.59 0.27 24.27
C ASP A 162 -2.67 1.55 25.12
N GLY A 163 -2.35 2.70 24.52
CA GLY A 163 -2.60 4.03 25.09
C GLY A 163 -1.58 4.50 26.12
N ASP A 164 -0.88 3.58 26.78
CA ASP A 164 0.26 3.82 27.67
C ASP A 164 1.49 3.12 27.09
N MET A 165 2.57 3.88 26.82
CA MET A 165 3.84 3.30 26.37
C MET A 165 4.68 2.93 27.58
N ASP A 166 4.96 1.64 27.75
CA ASP A 166 5.83 1.17 28.82
C ASP A 166 7.32 1.28 28.45
N GLU A 167 8.20 1.06 29.44
CA GLU A 167 9.65 1.18 29.22
C GLU A 167 10.20 0.04 28.33
N GLY A 168 9.64 -1.17 28.42
CA GLY A 168 10.08 -2.35 27.66
C GLY A 168 9.77 -2.22 26.17
N GLU A 169 8.57 -1.75 25.86
CA GLU A 169 8.08 -1.35 24.55
C GLU A 169 8.95 -0.27 23.88
N LEU A 170 9.35 0.74 24.65
CA LEU A 170 10.23 1.81 24.17
C LEU A 170 11.65 1.30 23.89
N ILE A 171 12.15 0.37 24.71
CA ILE A 171 13.41 -0.33 24.46
C ILE A 171 13.31 -1.13 23.16
N MET A 172 12.22 -1.88 22.97
CA MET A 172 11.99 -2.68 21.77
C MET A 172 11.92 -1.81 20.50
N LEU A 173 11.29 -0.64 20.59
CA LEU A 173 11.28 0.33 19.49
C LEU A 173 12.69 0.85 19.16
N ASP A 174 13.55 1.04 20.16
CA ASP A 174 14.95 1.43 19.94
C ASP A 174 15.77 0.30 19.31
N ASP A 175 15.52 -0.94 19.70
CA ASP A 175 16.15 -2.12 19.09
C ASP A 175 15.76 -2.27 17.62
N ILE A 176 14.50 -2.04 17.28
CA ILE A 176 14.02 -1.97 15.90
C ILE A 176 14.74 -0.85 15.14
N ARG A 177 14.85 0.35 15.72
CA ARG A 177 15.59 1.48 15.11
C ARG A 177 17.04 1.11 14.83
N LEU A 178 17.72 0.50 15.79
CA LEU A 178 19.11 0.06 15.66
C LEU A 178 19.26 -1.02 14.58
N GLY A 179 18.36 -2.00 14.54
CA GLY A 179 18.35 -3.05 13.53
C GLY A 179 18.14 -2.52 12.11
N LEU A 180 17.31 -1.48 11.96
CA LEU A 180 17.10 -0.81 10.67
C LEU A 180 18.27 0.10 10.24
N GLY A 181 19.20 0.38 11.15
CA GLY A 181 20.33 1.29 10.94
C GLY A 181 19.90 2.75 10.86
N MET A 182 18.85 3.13 11.59
CA MET A 182 18.31 4.49 11.60
C MET A 182 18.89 5.32 12.74
N SER A 183 19.16 6.60 12.47
CA SER A 183 19.61 7.54 13.51
C SER A 183 18.45 8.01 14.39
N LEU A 184 18.76 8.52 15.58
CA LEU A 184 17.76 9.10 16.49
C LEU A 184 16.97 10.24 15.82
N GLY A 185 17.64 11.14 15.10
CA GLY A 185 16.96 12.21 14.38
C GLY A 185 16.00 11.73 13.28
N GLN A 186 16.22 10.54 12.71
CA GLN A 186 15.28 9.96 11.76
C GLN A 186 14.02 9.44 12.46
N ILE A 187 14.16 8.73 13.58
CA ILE A 187 13.00 8.24 14.32
C ILE A 187 12.20 9.39 14.93
N ASP A 188 12.85 10.44 15.44
CA ASP A 188 12.17 11.60 16.02
C ASP A 188 11.31 12.32 14.99
N LYS A 189 11.82 12.43 13.75
CA LYS A 189 11.06 12.98 12.63
C LYS A 189 9.84 12.10 12.29
N ILE A 190 9.98 10.78 12.32
CA ILE A 190 8.88 9.85 12.06
C ILE A 190 7.83 9.95 13.18
N LYS A 191 8.26 9.96 14.44
CA LYS A 191 7.39 10.15 15.62
C LYS A 191 6.62 11.46 15.53
N ALA A 192 7.27 12.58 15.22
CA ALA A 192 6.61 13.88 15.07
C ALA A 192 5.57 13.87 13.93
N ASN A 193 5.91 13.26 12.79
CA ASN A 193 4.97 13.12 11.68
C ASN A 193 3.81 12.18 12.00
N PHE A 194 4.05 11.14 12.79
CA PHE A 194 3.03 10.20 13.24
C PHE A 194 2.03 10.88 14.18
N LEU A 195 2.52 11.55 15.22
CA LEU A 195 1.69 12.26 16.20
C LEU A 195 0.87 13.38 15.55
N SER A 196 1.48 14.20 14.69
CA SER A 196 0.76 15.27 13.99
C SER A 196 -0.36 14.75 13.08
N LYS A 197 -0.18 13.59 12.45
CA LYS A 197 -1.25 12.95 11.66
C LYS A 197 -2.33 12.35 12.55
N ARG A 198 -1.96 11.77 13.70
CA ARG A 198 -2.91 11.19 14.66
C ARG A 198 -3.86 12.25 15.21
N ASP A 199 -3.32 13.40 15.60
CA ASP A 199 -4.11 14.53 16.11
C ASP A 199 -5.08 15.08 15.05
N LEU A 200 -4.69 15.06 13.76
CA LEU A 200 -5.56 15.50 12.66
C LEU A 200 -6.69 14.51 12.31
N THR A 201 -6.56 13.23 12.66
CA THR A 201 -7.64 12.22 12.51
C THR A 201 -8.63 12.22 13.68
N GLN A 202 -8.38 12.98 14.74
CA GLN A 202 -9.26 13.10 15.91
C GLN A 202 -10.01 14.45 16.00
N VAL A 203 -10.01 15.28 14.94
CA VAL A 203 -10.81 16.53 14.84
C VAL A 203 -11.95 16.37 13.83
#